data_AF-A0A958Y5M6-F1
#
_entry.id   AF-A0A958Y5M6-F1
#
_cell.length_a   1.000
_cell.length_b   1.000
_cell.length_c   1.000
_cell.angle_alpha   90.00
_cell.angle_beta   90.00
_cell.angle_gamma   90.00
#
_symmetry.space_group_name_H-M   'P 1'
#
loop_
_entity.id
_entity.type
_entity.pdbx_description
1 polymer ?
#
loop_
_entity_poly.entity_id
_entity_poly.type
_entity_poly.pdbx_seq_one_letter_code
_entity_poly.pdbx_strand_id
1 'polypeptide(L)' 'MENLQLHAKANQDHFHVLKEKYQALRQLVKEDKALTDIQKETELTDLKIAFEKEKKEIKNNLY' A
#
# COMPACT_ATOMS: atom_id res chain seq x y z
N MET A 1 1.80 -4.57 30.51
CA MET A 1 1.59 -5.11 29.15
C MET A 1 0.72 -4.17 28.29
N GLU A 2 0.84 -2.84 28.43
CA GLU A 2 -0.01 -1.89 27.67
C GLU A 2 0.63 -1.41 26.35
N ASN A 3 1.97 -1.38 26.25
CA ASN A 3 2.64 -0.87 25.04
C ASN A 3 2.42 -1.72 23.78
N LEU A 4 2.36 -3.06 23.91
CA LEU A 4 2.19 -3.95 22.76
C LEU A 4 0.82 -3.77 22.04
N GLN A 5 -0.23 -3.43 22.80
CA GLN A 5 -1.57 -3.24 22.23
C GLN A 5 -1.70 -1.93 21.45
N LEU A 6 -1.02 -0.86 21.90
CA LEU A 6 -0.98 0.43 21.19
C LEU A 6 -0.25 0.30 19.85
N HIS A 7 0.90 -0.38 19.82
CA HIS A 7 1.65 -0.63 18.58
C HIS A 7 0.88 -1.50 17.59
N ALA A 8 0.19 -2.54 18.06
CA ALA A 8 -0.64 -3.38 17.19
C ALA A 8 -1.81 -2.60 16.56
N LYS A 9 -2.45 -1.71 17.34
CA LYS A 9 -3.57 -0.89 16.87
C LYS A 9 -3.13 0.20 15.88
N ALA A 10 -2.05 0.92 16.20
CA ALA A 10 -1.46 1.89 15.28
C ALA A 10 -0.99 1.25 13.96
N ASN A 11 -0.48 0.01 14.01
CA ASN A 11 -0.10 -0.74 12.81
C ASN A 11 -1.30 -1.28 12.01
N GLN A 12 -2.41 -1.62 12.67
CA GLN A 12 -3.67 -1.94 11.98
C GLN A 12 -4.20 -0.73 11.22
N ASP A 13 -4.19 0.46 11.84
CA ASP A 13 -4.59 1.70 11.18
C ASP A 13 -3.65 2.07 10.02
N HIS A 14 -2.34 1.94 10.21
CA HIS A 14 -1.36 2.17 9.14
C HIS A 14 -1.55 1.22 7.94
N PHE A 15 -1.76 -0.07 8.20
CA PHE A 15 -1.99 -1.03 7.13
C PHE A 15 -3.33 -0.78 6.41
N HIS A 16 -4.35 -0.36 7.14
CA HIS A 16 -5.64 0.01 6.57
C HIS A 16 -5.50 1.22 5.62
N VAL A 17 -4.88 2.30 6.08
CA VAL A 17 -4.63 3.50 5.27
C VAL A 17 -3.77 3.18 4.06
N LEU A 18 -2.74 2.35 4.21
CA LEU A 18 -1.88 1.92 3.10
C LEU A 18 -2.68 1.15 2.03
N LYS A 19 -3.58 0.25 2.46
CA LYS A 19 -4.44 -0.51 1.56
C LYS A 19 -5.42 0.40 0.82
N GLU A 20 -6.05 1.35 1.49
CA GLU A 20 -6.95 2.32 0.86
C GLU A 20 -6.23 3.18 -0.18
N LYS A 21 -5.05 3.71 0.17
CA LYS A 21 -4.20 4.47 -0.77
C LYS A 21 -3.83 3.65 -1.99
N TYR A 22 -3.41 2.39 -1.80
CA TYR A 22 -3.10 1.48 -2.90
C TYR A 22 -4.32 1.25 -3.81
N GLN A 23 -5.50 1.04 -3.24
CA GLN A 23 -6.72 0.84 -4.01
C GLN A 23 -7.11 2.09 -4.82
N ALA A 24 -7.04 3.27 -4.21
CA ALA A 24 -7.30 4.54 -4.89
C ALA A 24 -6.34 4.77 -6.06
N LEU A 25 -5.03 4.61 -5.84
CA LEU A 25 -4.02 4.77 -6.89
C LEU A 25 -4.19 3.74 -8.01
N ARG A 26 -4.47 2.48 -7.67
CA ARG A 26 -4.77 1.43 -8.66
C ARG A 26 -5.98 1.77 -9.51
N GLN A 27 -7.01 2.37 -8.93
CA GLN A 27 -8.20 2.79 -9.67
C GLN A 27 -7.89 3.96 -10.60
N LEU A 28 -7.13 4.96 -10.12
CA LEU A 28 -6.68 6.08 -10.94
C LEU A 28 -5.89 5.62 -12.17
N VAL A 29 -4.91 4.72 -12.01
CA VAL A 29 -4.12 4.18 -13.13
C VAL A 29 -5.00 3.43 -14.14
N LYS A 30 -6.02 2.70 -13.68
CA LYS A 30 -6.94 1.99 -14.57
C LYS A 30 -7.85 2.93 -15.36
N GLU A 31 -8.37 3.95 -14.69
CA GLU A 31 -9.29 4.93 -15.26
C GLU A 31 -8.58 6.00 -16.10
N ASP A 32 -7.25 6.14 -15.96
CA ASP A 32 -6.46 7.08 -16.73
C ASP A 32 -6.54 6.77 -18.23
N LYS A 33 -7.11 7.69 -18.99
CA LYS A 33 -7.28 7.55 -20.45
C LYS A 33 -6.03 7.97 -21.23
N ALA A 34 -5.08 8.63 -20.58
CA ALA A 34 -3.82 9.07 -21.19
C ALA A 34 -2.81 7.92 -21.29
N LEU A 35 -2.90 6.92 -20.40
CA LEU A 35 -2.00 5.77 -20.38
C LEU A 35 -2.46 4.68 -21.36
N THR A 36 -1.50 4.14 -22.12
CA THR A 36 -1.68 2.90 -22.88
C THR A 36 -1.76 1.69 -21.96
N ASP A 37 -2.31 0.58 -22.44
CA ASP A 37 -2.45 -0.65 -21.62
C ASP A 37 -1.10 -1.15 -21.06
N ILE A 38 -0.01 -1.02 -21.82
CA ILE A 38 1.35 -1.40 -21.39
C ILE A 38 1.85 -0.48 -20.26
N GLN A 39 1.60 0.83 -20.38
CA GLN A 39 1.98 1.79 -19.34
C GLN A 39 1.17 1.57 -18.07
N LYS A 40 -0.13 1.28 -18.19
CA LYS A 40 -0.98 0.91 -17.06
C LYS A 40 -0.46 -0.35 -16.37
N GLU A 41 -0.06 -1.37 -17.13
CA GLU A 41 0.47 -2.61 -16.56
C GLU A 41 1.79 -2.36 -15.80
N THR A 42 2.66 -1.52 -16.35
CA THR A 42 3.92 -1.13 -15.71
C THR A 42 3.66 -0.36 -14.42
N GLU A 43 2.85 0.69 -14.47
CA GLU A 43 2.46 1.49 -13.30
C GLU A 43 1.79 0.64 -12.21
N LEU A 44 0.89 -0.29 -12.59
CA LEU A 44 0.26 -1.20 -11.64
C LEU A 44 1.24 -2.18 -11.00
N THR A 45 2.25 -2.60 -11.75
CA THR A 45 3.32 -3.49 -11.26
C THR A 45 4.19 -2.74 -10.26
N ASP A 46 4.64 -1.53 -10.60
CA ASP A 46 5.44 -0.69 -9.71
C ASP A 46 4.68 -0.32 -8.44
N LEU A 47 3.39 0.02 -8.56
CA LEU A 47 2.50 0.28 -7.44
C LEU A 47 2.39 -0.94 -6.51
N LYS A 48 2.32 -2.15 -7.07
CA LYS A 48 2.28 -3.40 -6.29
C LYS A 48 3.60 -3.67 -5.58
N ILE A 49 4.73 -3.41 -6.23
CA ILE A 49 6.06 -3.56 -5.62
C ILE A 49 6.22 -2.58 -4.46
N ALA A 50 5.86 -1.32 -4.65
CA ALA A 50 5.89 -0.29 -3.60
C ALA A 50 5.02 -0.69 -2.40
N PHE A 51 3.78 -1.13 -2.64
CA PHE A 51 2.87 -1.59 -1.60
C PHE A 51 3.43 -2.76 -0.78
N GLU A 52 4.00 -3.78 -1.43
CA GLU A 52 4.59 -4.92 -0.72
C GLU A 52 5.85 -4.53 0.06
N LYS A 53 6.64 -3.57 -0.44
CA LYS A 53 7.80 -3.02 0.28
C LYS A 53 7.37 -2.30 1.56
N GLU A 54 6.42 -1.39 1.45
CA GLU A 54 5.94 -0.56 2.58
C GLU A 54 5.21 -1.43 3.62
N LYS A 55 4.44 -2.44 3.18
CA LYS A 55 3.85 -3.47 4.04
C LYS A 55 4.91 -4.28 4.80
N LYS A 56 6.04 -4.59 4.17
CA LYS A 56 7.17 -5.28 4.82
C LYS A 56 7.85 -4.37 5.84
N GLU A 57 7.98 -3.07 5.56
CA GLU A 57 8.53 -2.09 6.50
C GLU A 57 7.65 -1.92 7.74
N ILE A 58 6.32 -1.84 7.58
CA ILE A 58 5.38 -1.83 8.72
C ILE A 58 5.55 -3.08 9.59
N LYS A 59 5.76 -4.25 8.96
CA LYS A 59 5.99 -5.50 9.68
C LYS A 59 7.36 -5.56 10.36
N ASN A 60 8.40 -4.99 9.76
CA ASN A 60 9.74 -4.97 10.34
C ASN A 60 9.87 -3.96 11.49
N ASN A 61 9.08 -2.89 11.50
CA ASN A 61 9.01 -1.92 12.60
C ASN A 61 8.37 -2.49 13.91
N LEU A 62 8.05 -3.79 13.95
CA LEU A 62 7.55 -4.53 15.12
C LEU A 62 8.65 -5.32 15.86
N TYR A 63 9.88 -5.35 15.34
CA TYR A 63 11.05 -5.99 15.94
C TYR A 63 12.04 -4.96 16.47
#